data_AF-A0A4R1MHP5-F1
#
_entry.id   AF-A0A4R1MHP5-F1
#
_cell.length_a   1.000
_cell.length_b   1.000
_cell.length_c   1.000
_cell.angle_alpha   90.00
_cell.angle_beta   90.00
_cell.angle_gamma   90.00
#
_symmetry.space_group_name_H-M   'P 1'
#
loop_
_entity.id
_entity.type
_entity.pdbx_description
1 polymer ?
#
loop_
_entity_poly.entity_id
_entity_poly.type
_entity_poly.pdbx_seq_one_letter_code
_entity_poly.pdbx_strand_id
1 'polypeptide(L)'
;MNYRKKTTKIFLISIFVILSLTLSSCNPREKNKVEEDMVDKEIVNQEDIMMNNGFTVGENIDYVTFYYIRSKPPYLKIDPDKDIEFIHGPMLDRSVAVYNFMIWDYTMEDVSEATFTEEYGDKYAQQTLDQLAKMREVCNSYGFTNENRLTSEWVLENQKEALELRQAFIDLKLYWITESMIRLNDSHIKNKE
;
A
#
# COMPACT_ATOMS: atom_id res chain seq x y z
N MET A 1 36.15 45.75 20.36
CA MET A 1 36.04 44.44 21.05
C MET A 1 35.89 43.38 19.97
N ASN A 2 36.98 42.64 19.71
CA ASN A 2 37.06 41.53 18.77
C ASN A 2 36.52 40.26 19.43
N TYR A 3 35.63 39.51 18.77
CA TYR A 3 35.57 38.06 18.94
C TYR A 3 35.12 37.38 17.64
N ARG A 4 36.08 36.72 16.99
CA ARG A 4 35.91 35.68 15.96
C ARG A 4 35.41 34.38 16.60
N LYS A 5 34.58 33.61 15.90
CA LYS A 5 34.48 32.12 15.95
C LYS A 5 33.80 31.67 14.64
N LYS A 6 34.52 31.19 13.62
CA LYS A 6 35.03 29.82 13.35
C LYS A 6 33.95 28.75 13.13
N THR A 7 33.88 28.30 11.86
CA THR A 7 33.73 26.90 11.33
C THR A 7 32.46 26.12 11.76
N THR A 8 31.77 25.37 10.88
CA THR A 8 32.28 24.15 10.21
C THR A 8 31.31 23.71 9.09
N LYS A 9 31.87 23.32 7.93
CA LYS A 9 31.17 22.63 6.83
C LYS A 9 30.85 21.19 7.23
N ILE A 10 29.65 20.70 6.93
CA ILE A 10 29.35 19.26 6.95
C ILE A 10 29.01 18.83 5.53
N PHE A 11 29.96 18.14 4.91
CA PHE A 11 29.76 17.28 3.74
C PHE A 11 29.21 15.94 4.26
N LEU A 12 28.02 15.55 3.83
CA LEU A 12 27.53 14.19 4.00
C LEU A 12 27.72 13.44 2.69
N ILE A 13 28.84 12.72 2.61
CA ILE A 13 29.06 11.61 1.70
C ILE A 13 28.80 10.36 2.56
N SER A 14 27.85 9.52 2.17
CA SER A 14 27.63 8.20 2.77
C SER A 14 27.35 7.23 1.63
N ILE A 15 28.43 6.57 1.16
CA ILE A 15 28.72 5.14 1.39
C ILE A 15 27.71 4.26 0.65
N PHE A 16 28.03 3.94 -0.60
CA PHE A 16 27.47 2.78 -1.29
C PHE A 16 28.43 1.61 -1.17
N VAL A 17 27.85 0.48 -0.81
CA VAL A 17 28.49 -0.76 -0.37
C VAL A 17 29.33 -1.39 -1.47
N ILE A 18 30.53 -1.80 -1.07
CA ILE A 18 31.48 -2.63 -1.81
C ILE A 18 30.86 -4.03 -1.97
N LEU A 19 30.78 -4.53 -3.21
CA LEU A 19 30.82 -5.98 -3.45
C LEU A 19 32.01 -6.31 -4.36
N SER A 20 32.94 -7.01 -3.75
CA SER A 20 34.23 -7.45 -4.27
C SER A 20 34.05 -8.58 -5.28
N LEU A 21 34.68 -8.46 -6.45
CA LEU A 21 35.18 -9.61 -7.21
C LEU A 21 36.57 -9.26 -7.74
N THR A 22 37.58 -9.66 -6.97
CA THR A 22 38.96 -9.77 -7.42
C THR A 22 39.09 -10.99 -8.31
N LEU A 23 39.58 -10.80 -9.54
CA LEU A 23 40.51 -11.75 -10.17
C LEU A 23 41.58 -10.95 -10.93
N SER A 24 42.80 -11.05 -10.41
CA SER A 24 44.06 -10.58 -11.01
C SER A 24 44.32 -11.23 -12.36
N SER A 25 44.79 -10.46 -13.35
CA SER A 25 46.06 -10.72 -14.06
C SER A 25 46.32 -9.65 -15.14
N CYS A 26 47.56 -9.18 -15.17
CA CYS A 26 48.16 -8.34 -16.20
C CYS A 26 47.96 -8.87 -17.63
N ASN A 27 47.63 -8.00 -18.60
CA ASN A 27 48.46 -7.69 -19.78
C ASN A 27 47.76 -6.62 -20.67
N PRO A 28 48.41 -5.51 -21.09
CA PRO A 28 47.83 -4.55 -22.01
C PRO A 28 48.29 -4.85 -23.43
N ARG A 29 47.52 -5.63 -24.19
CA ARG A 29 47.48 -5.66 -25.67
C ARG A 29 46.69 -6.87 -26.14
N GLU A 30 45.45 -6.63 -26.54
CA GLU A 30 44.91 -7.23 -27.75
C GLU A 30 43.69 -6.41 -28.18
N LYS A 31 43.89 -5.67 -29.27
CA LYS A 31 42.79 -5.17 -30.10
C LYS A 31 42.13 -6.39 -30.71
N ASN A 32 41.06 -6.89 -30.10
CA ASN A 32 40.16 -7.81 -30.76
C ASN A 32 38.76 -7.21 -30.74
N LYS A 33 38.24 -7.05 -31.96
CA LYS A 33 36.85 -6.77 -32.28
C LYS A 33 35.97 -7.72 -31.49
N VAL A 34 35.20 -7.19 -30.55
CA VAL A 34 33.94 -7.80 -30.16
C VAL A 34 32.91 -6.82 -30.69
N GLU A 35 32.30 -7.19 -31.81
CA GLU A 35 31.02 -6.61 -32.21
C GLU A 35 30.10 -6.80 -31.01
N GLU A 36 29.75 -5.69 -30.36
CA GLU A 36 28.67 -5.64 -29.40
C GLU A 36 27.39 -5.94 -30.18
N ASP A 37 27.03 -7.22 -30.23
CA ASP A 37 25.63 -7.63 -30.31
C ASP A 37 24.96 -7.10 -29.04
N MET A 38 24.54 -5.83 -29.10
CA MET A 38 23.56 -5.26 -28.21
C MET A 38 22.25 -5.98 -28.51
N VAL A 39 22.10 -7.18 -27.96
CA VAL A 39 20.78 -7.74 -27.69
C VAL A 39 20.15 -6.73 -26.75
N ASP A 40 19.20 -5.94 -27.27
CA ASP A 40 18.26 -5.17 -26.48
C ASP A 40 17.59 -6.15 -25.51
N LYS A 41 18.20 -6.35 -24.35
CA LYS A 41 17.56 -7.03 -23.23
C LYS A 41 16.48 -6.08 -22.77
N GLU A 42 15.30 -6.28 -23.34
CA GLU A 42 14.06 -5.68 -22.87
C GLU A 42 14.04 -5.81 -21.34
N ILE A 43 14.09 -4.67 -20.65
CA ILE A 43 14.01 -4.64 -19.19
C ILE A 43 12.56 -4.98 -18.87
N VAL A 44 12.29 -6.26 -18.61
CA VAL A 44 10.97 -6.70 -18.17
C VAL A 44 10.74 -6.17 -16.76
N ASN A 45 9.78 -5.27 -16.59
CA ASN A 45 9.31 -4.85 -15.28
C ASN A 45 8.62 -6.04 -14.61
N GLN A 46 9.15 -6.50 -13.48
CA GLN A 46 8.62 -7.67 -12.79
C GLN A 46 7.18 -7.46 -12.30
N GLU A 47 6.78 -6.22 -12.01
CA GLU A 47 5.45 -5.90 -11.52
C GLU A 47 4.35 -6.12 -12.58
N ASP A 48 4.70 -6.07 -13.87
CA ASP A 48 3.74 -6.17 -14.98
C ASP A 48 3.59 -7.61 -15.51
N ILE A 49 4.31 -8.58 -14.92
CA ILE A 49 4.25 -9.99 -15.35
C ILE A 49 2.91 -10.59 -14.90
N MET A 50 2.13 -11.09 -15.86
CA MET A 50 0.87 -11.80 -15.61
C MET A 50 1.10 -13.18 -14.98
N MET A 51 0.32 -13.48 -13.94
CA MET A 51 0.29 -14.78 -13.26
C MET A 51 -0.95 -15.61 -13.65
N ASN A 52 -0.96 -16.89 -13.27
CA ASN A 52 -2.04 -17.83 -13.58
C ASN A 52 -3.41 -17.43 -13.03
N ASN A 53 -3.46 -16.65 -11.94
CA ASN A 53 -4.71 -16.16 -11.37
C ASN A 53 -5.30 -14.96 -12.12
N GLY A 54 -4.67 -14.52 -13.22
CA GLY A 54 -5.15 -13.42 -14.04
C GLY A 54 -4.79 -12.04 -13.51
N PHE A 55 -3.91 -11.95 -12.51
CA PHE A 55 -3.34 -10.69 -12.00
C PHE A 55 -1.86 -10.56 -12.33
N THR A 56 -1.36 -9.33 -12.39
CA THR A 56 0.08 -9.10 -12.44
C THR A 56 0.73 -9.37 -11.08
N VAL A 57 2.06 -9.55 -11.05
CA VAL A 57 2.81 -9.63 -9.78
C VAL A 57 2.55 -8.40 -8.91
N GLY A 58 2.51 -7.19 -9.50
CA GLY A 58 2.23 -5.95 -8.79
C GLY A 58 0.83 -5.93 -8.17
N GLU A 59 -0.19 -6.35 -8.91
CA GLU A 59 -1.57 -6.43 -8.42
C GLU A 59 -1.70 -7.43 -7.25
N ASN A 60 -1.00 -8.57 -7.32
CA ASN A 60 -0.96 -9.53 -6.21
C ASN A 60 -0.31 -8.94 -4.95
N ILE A 61 0.79 -8.18 -5.12
CA ILE A 61 1.46 -7.49 -4.00
C ILE A 61 0.54 -6.43 -3.39
N ASP A 62 -0.13 -5.65 -4.23
CA ASP A 62 -1.07 -4.60 -3.83
C ASP A 62 -2.26 -5.18 -3.05
N TYR A 63 -2.85 -6.26 -3.56
CA TYR A 63 -3.95 -6.97 -2.91
C TYR A 63 -3.56 -7.47 -1.52
N VAL A 64 -2.41 -8.15 -1.42
CA VAL A 64 -1.89 -8.69 -0.15
C VAL A 64 -1.60 -7.59 0.85
N THR A 65 -0.98 -6.51 0.40
CA THR A 65 -0.54 -5.40 1.26
C THR A 65 -1.72 -4.60 1.78
N PHE A 66 -2.66 -4.23 0.91
CA PHE A 66 -3.78 -3.36 1.28
C PHE A 66 -4.74 -4.04 2.28
N TYR A 67 -5.04 -5.31 2.06
CA TYR A 67 -5.96 -6.07 2.91
C TYR A 67 -5.28 -6.81 4.07
N TYR A 68 -3.95 -6.70 4.22
CA TYR A 68 -3.17 -7.44 5.22
C TYR A 68 -3.38 -8.96 5.16
N ILE A 69 -3.51 -9.49 3.94
CA ILE A 69 -3.69 -10.91 3.66
C ILE A 69 -2.32 -11.61 3.77
N ARG A 70 -2.31 -12.92 3.99
CA ARG A 70 -1.08 -13.72 3.86
C ARG A 70 -1.09 -14.46 2.53
N SER A 71 0.08 -14.70 1.97
CA SER A 71 0.22 -15.47 0.73
C SER A 71 1.20 -16.63 0.90
N LYS A 72 0.97 -17.69 0.14
CA LYS A 72 1.90 -18.80 -0.02
C LYS A 72 2.12 -19.05 -1.53
N PRO A 73 3.35 -18.88 -2.05
CA PRO A 73 4.56 -18.41 -1.35
C PRO A 73 4.41 -16.96 -0.82
N PRO A 74 5.25 -16.52 0.14
CA PRO A 74 5.21 -15.14 0.64
C PRO A 74 5.34 -14.12 -0.50
N TYR A 75 4.57 -13.03 -0.44
CA TYR A 75 4.43 -12.09 -1.56
C TYR A 75 5.74 -11.40 -1.97
N LEU A 76 6.71 -11.29 -1.06
CA LEU A 76 8.07 -10.81 -1.37
C LEU A 76 8.94 -11.82 -2.15
N LYS A 77 8.41 -13.02 -2.42
CA LYS A 77 9.05 -14.13 -3.11
C LYS A 77 8.11 -14.73 -4.16
N ILE A 78 7.31 -13.89 -4.81
CA ILE A 78 6.42 -14.32 -5.88
C ILE A 78 7.26 -14.83 -7.05
N ASP A 79 6.97 -16.06 -7.43
CA ASP A 79 7.47 -16.70 -8.64
C ASP A 79 6.30 -16.67 -9.63
N PRO A 80 6.40 -15.96 -10.77
CA PRO A 80 5.29 -15.82 -11.71
C PRO A 80 4.73 -17.14 -12.22
N ASP A 81 5.55 -18.19 -12.22
CA ASP A 81 5.19 -19.53 -12.71
C ASP A 81 4.49 -20.39 -11.65
N LYS A 82 4.29 -19.87 -10.44
CA LYS A 82 3.66 -20.60 -9.32
C LYS A 82 2.35 -19.97 -8.91
N ASP A 83 1.40 -20.84 -8.59
CA ASP A 83 0.13 -20.42 -8.02
C ASP A 83 0.32 -19.82 -6.62
N ILE A 84 -0.45 -18.77 -6.33
CA ILE A 84 -0.49 -18.12 -5.03
C ILE A 84 -1.76 -18.55 -4.32
N GLU A 85 -1.59 -19.11 -3.12
CA GLU A 85 -2.67 -19.33 -2.17
C GLU A 85 -2.77 -18.12 -1.24
N PHE A 86 -3.93 -17.46 -1.21
CA PHE A 86 -4.24 -16.39 -0.26
C PHE A 86 -4.89 -16.95 0.99
N ILE A 87 -4.42 -16.50 2.14
CA ILE A 87 -4.80 -17.02 3.45
C ILE A 87 -5.17 -15.83 4.33
N HIS A 88 -6.21 -16.01 5.13
CA HIS A 88 -6.64 -15.01 6.11
C HIS A 88 -5.46 -14.54 6.97
N GLY A 89 -5.26 -13.22 6.98
CA GLY A 89 -4.14 -12.58 7.66
C GLY A 89 -4.54 -12.00 9.02
N PRO A 90 -3.57 -11.83 9.94
CA PRO A 90 -3.85 -11.47 11.33
C PRO A 90 -4.52 -10.10 11.52
N MET A 91 -4.44 -9.22 10.51
CA MET A 91 -5.02 -7.87 10.57
C MET A 91 -6.21 -7.68 9.62
N LEU A 92 -6.58 -8.70 8.84
CA LEU A 92 -7.64 -8.60 7.83
C LEU A 92 -9.00 -8.24 8.45
N ASP A 93 -9.43 -8.96 9.51
CA ASP A 93 -10.70 -8.65 10.17
C ASP A 93 -10.71 -7.24 10.77
N ARG A 94 -9.57 -6.82 11.32
CA ARG A 94 -9.44 -5.50 11.92
C ARG A 94 -9.49 -4.40 10.85
N SER A 95 -8.81 -4.58 9.71
CA SER A 95 -8.84 -3.59 8.63
C SER A 95 -10.24 -3.48 8.02
N VAL A 96 -10.89 -4.62 7.77
CA VAL A 96 -12.29 -4.67 7.30
C VAL A 96 -13.24 -4.00 8.30
N ALA A 97 -13.08 -4.24 9.60
CA ALA A 97 -13.88 -3.57 10.62
C ALA A 97 -13.71 -2.05 10.60
N VAL A 98 -12.46 -1.56 10.49
CA VAL A 98 -12.19 -0.12 10.39
C VAL A 98 -12.76 0.48 9.11
N TYR A 99 -12.62 -0.19 7.96
CA TYR A 99 -13.24 0.28 6.73
C TYR A 99 -14.76 0.36 6.84
N ASN A 100 -15.40 -0.64 7.44
CA ASN A 100 -16.84 -0.62 7.68
C ASN A 100 -17.25 0.51 8.62
N PHE A 101 -16.51 0.74 9.71
CA PHE A 101 -16.75 1.87 10.60
C PHE A 101 -16.62 3.19 9.85
N MET A 102 -15.52 3.38 9.12
CA MET A 102 -15.28 4.58 8.31
C MET A 102 -16.41 4.84 7.30
N ILE A 103 -16.84 3.80 6.59
CA ILE A 103 -17.84 3.94 5.54
C ILE A 103 -19.22 4.17 6.14
N TRP A 104 -19.64 3.41 7.15
CA TRP A 104 -21.04 3.37 7.55
C TRP A 104 -21.36 4.17 8.81
N ASP A 105 -20.42 4.24 9.76
CA ASP A 105 -20.68 4.78 11.09
C ASP A 105 -19.93 6.11 11.35
N TYR A 106 -18.94 6.45 10.52
CA TYR A 106 -18.11 7.64 10.71
C TYR A 106 -18.91 8.93 10.55
N THR A 107 -18.82 9.77 11.56
CA THR A 107 -19.57 11.01 11.67
C THR A 107 -18.66 12.23 11.56
N MET A 108 -19.28 13.41 11.49
CA MET A 108 -18.60 14.69 11.51
C MET A 108 -17.82 14.91 12.83
N GLU A 109 -18.36 14.44 13.97
CA GLU A 109 -17.70 14.51 15.27
C GLU A 109 -16.38 13.70 15.27
N ASP A 110 -16.40 12.51 14.68
CA ASP A 110 -15.21 11.65 14.54
C ASP A 110 -14.12 12.31 13.68
N VAL A 111 -14.51 13.06 12.64
CA VAL A 111 -13.53 13.78 11.80
C VAL A 111 -12.92 14.97 12.54
N SER A 112 -13.73 15.70 13.31
CA SER A 112 -13.25 16.80 14.16
C SER A 112 -12.29 16.28 15.23
N GLU A 113 -12.57 15.13 15.85
CA GLU A 113 -11.64 14.50 16.81
C GLU A 113 -10.33 14.07 16.13
N ALA A 114 -10.39 13.69 14.86
CA ALA A 114 -9.22 13.29 14.08
C ALA A 114 -8.37 14.48 13.54
N THR A 115 -8.88 15.72 13.52
CA THR A 115 -8.21 16.87 12.88
C THR A 115 -7.91 18.03 13.83
N PHE A 116 -6.67 18.55 13.78
CA PHE A 116 -6.08 19.38 14.85
C PHE A 116 -6.33 20.91 14.77
N THR A 117 -7.24 21.45 13.94
CA THR A 117 -7.54 22.90 13.91
C THR A 117 -8.98 23.25 13.49
N GLU A 118 -9.65 24.17 14.20
CA GLU A 118 -11.08 24.53 14.01
C GLU A 118 -11.44 25.03 12.61
N GLU A 119 -10.65 25.91 11.98
CA GLU A 119 -11.04 26.54 10.69
C GLU A 119 -10.77 25.66 9.45
N TYR A 120 -9.74 24.81 9.51
CA TYR A 120 -9.42 23.85 8.44
C TYR A 120 -10.12 22.50 8.66
N GLY A 121 -10.51 22.19 9.90
CA GLY A 121 -11.18 20.97 10.30
C GLY A 121 -12.51 20.80 9.60
N ASP A 122 -13.38 21.81 9.63
CA ASP A 122 -14.73 21.73 9.04
C ASP A 122 -14.70 21.47 7.53
N LYS A 123 -13.83 22.18 6.80
CA LYS A 123 -13.69 21.99 5.35
C LYS A 123 -13.09 20.62 5.02
N TYR A 124 -12.05 20.22 5.72
CA TYR A 124 -11.44 18.90 5.54
C TYR A 124 -12.45 17.79 5.83
N ALA A 125 -13.23 17.97 6.88
CA ALA A 125 -14.20 16.98 7.29
C ALA A 125 -15.37 16.86 6.34
N GLN A 126 -15.88 17.96 5.80
CA GLN A 126 -16.87 17.89 4.75
C GLN A 126 -16.32 17.16 3.51
N GLN A 127 -15.06 17.41 3.12
CA GLN A 127 -14.43 16.68 2.03
C GLN A 127 -14.33 15.17 2.32
N THR A 128 -13.97 14.79 3.55
CA THR A 128 -13.95 13.38 3.97
C THR A 128 -15.34 12.77 3.92
N LEU A 129 -16.38 13.44 4.42
CA LEU A 129 -17.76 12.95 4.36
C LEU A 129 -18.26 12.79 2.92
N ASP A 130 -17.90 13.71 2.02
CA ASP A 130 -18.23 13.62 0.60
C ASP A 130 -17.52 12.42 -0.07
N GLN A 131 -16.26 12.15 0.31
CA GLN A 131 -15.52 10.98 -0.16
C GLN A 131 -16.15 9.67 0.36
N LEU A 132 -16.54 9.64 1.64
CA LEU A 132 -17.21 8.49 2.24
C LEU A 132 -18.59 8.25 1.61
N ALA A 133 -19.34 9.31 1.26
CA ALA A 133 -20.60 9.17 0.53
C ALA A 133 -20.39 8.51 -0.83
N LYS A 134 -19.36 8.92 -1.59
CA LYS A 134 -19.00 8.26 -2.85
C LYS A 134 -18.54 6.82 -2.65
N MET A 135 -17.79 6.56 -1.56
CA MET A 135 -17.37 5.20 -1.24
C MET A 135 -18.58 4.30 -0.93
N ARG A 136 -19.62 4.81 -0.26
CA ARG A 136 -20.87 4.08 -0.07
C ARG A 136 -21.53 3.73 -1.39
N GLU A 137 -21.54 4.63 -2.37
CA GLU A 137 -22.08 4.34 -3.72
C GLU A 137 -21.31 3.20 -4.40
N VAL A 138 -19.98 3.20 -4.32
CA VAL A 138 -19.15 2.10 -4.82
C VAL A 138 -19.43 0.81 -4.06
N CYS A 139 -19.48 0.84 -2.73
CA CYS A 139 -19.80 -0.34 -1.91
C CYS A 139 -21.19 -0.91 -2.25
N ASN A 140 -22.18 -0.04 -2.47
CA ASN A 140 -23.52 -0.44 -2.87
C ASN A 140 -23.52 -1.18 -4.22
N SER A 141 -22.62 -0.85 -5.17
CA SER A 141 -22.55 -1.57 -6.45
C SER A 141 -22.07 -3.01 -6.30
N TYR A 142 -21.37 -3.34 -5.21
CA TYR A 142 -21.01 -4.71 -4.83
C TYR A 142 -22.03 -5.37 -3.88
N GLY A 143 -23.15 -4.70 -3.60
CA GLY A 143 -24.21 -5.21 -2.72
C GLY A 143 -23.99 -4.97 -1.23
N PHE A 144 -22.98 -4.18 -0.85
CA PHE A 144 -22.77 -3.82 0.55
C PHE A 144 -23.67 -2.67 0.98
N THR A 145 -24.29 -2.81 2.15
CA THR A 145 -25.08 -1.76 2.79
C THR A 145 -24.67 -1.62 4.26
N ASN A 146 -25.32 -0.70 4.98
CA ASN A 146 -25.14 -0.58 6.41
C ASN A 146 -25.51 -1.88 7.17
N GLU A 147 -26.50 -2.63 6.66
CA GLU A 147 -26.98 -3.90 7.21
C GLU A 147 -26.22 -5.11 6.66
N ASN A 148 -25.68 -5.01 5.44
CA ASN A 148 -24.89 -6.05 4.78
C ASN A 148 -23.46 -5.55 4.50
N ARG A 149 -22.60 -5.62 5.51
CA ARG A 149 -21.27 -4.99 5.48
C ARG A 149 -20.21 -5.89 4.83
N LEU A 150 -19.10 -5.28 4.39
CA LEU A 150 -17.94 -6.00 3.83
C LEU A 150 -17.40 -7.00 4.86
N THR A 151 -17.02 -8.21 4.43
CA THR A 151 -16.42 -9.24 5.28
C THR A 151 -15.06 -9.69 4.76
N SER A 152 -14.23 -10.17 5.67
CA SER A 152 -12.92 -10.77 5.32
C SER A 152 -13.04 -11.99 4.41
N GLU A 153 -14.10 -12.78 4.59
CA GLU A 153 -14.42 -13.92 3.72
C GLU A 153 -14.70 -13.44 2.30
N TRP A 154 -15.55 -12.42 2.13
CA TRP A 154 -15.83 -11.86 0.82
C TRP A 154 -14.55 -11.33 0.14
N VAL A 155 -13.68 -10.65 0.89
CA VAL A 155 -12.40 -10.14 0.37
C VAL A 155 -11.53 -11.27 -0.19
N LEU A 156 -11.48 -12.42 0.47
CA LEU A 156 -10.68 -13.58 0.04
C LEU A 156 -11.29 -14.31 -1.16
N GLU A 157 -12.62 -14.38 -1.21
CA GLU A 157 -13.37 -15.10 -2.25
C GLU A 157 -13.53 -14.30 -3.55
N ASN A 158 -13.45 -12.96 -3.49
CA ASN A 158 -13.73 -12.05 -4.60
C ASN A 158 -12.51 -11.16 -4.90
N GLN A 159 -11.37 -11.78 -5.22
CA GLN A 159 -10.06 -11.10 -5.30
C GLN A 159 -10.04 -9.94 -6.30
N LYS A 160 -10.69 -10.11 -7.46
CA LYS A 160 -10.68 -9.11 -8.53
C LYS A 160 -11.50 -7.90 -8.12
N GLU A 161 -12.72 -8.13 -7.65
CA GLU A 161 -13.63 -7.12 -7.15
C GLU A 161 -13.04 -6.40 -5.92
N ALA A 162 -12.32 -7.13 -5.05
CA ALA A 162 -11.60 -6.54 -3.93
C ALA A 162 -10.47 -5.61 -4.38
N LEU A 163 -9.75 -5.93 -5.46
CA LEU A 163 -8.73 -5.05 -6.03
C LEU A 163 -9.34 -3.80 -6.68
N GLU A 164 -10.46 -3.94 -7.37
CA GLU A 164 -11.24 -2.80 -7.89
C GLU A 164 -11.74 -1.90 -6.75
N LEU A 165 -12.23 -2.50 -5.66
CA LEU A 165 -12.65 -1.78 -4.46
C LEU A 165 -11.48 -1.02 -3.81
N ARG A 166 -10.28 -1.63 -3.74
CA ARG A 166 -9.04 -0.95 -3.30
C ARG A 166 -8.77 0.29 -4.15
N GLN A 167 -8.87 0.17 -5.48
CA GLN A 167 -8.62 1.33 -6.35
C GLN A 167 -9.58 2.48 -6.03
N ALA A 168 -10.85 2.20 -5.75
CA ALA A 168 -11.80 3.20 -5.30
C ALA A 168 -11.40 3.87 -3.97
N PHE A 169 -10.90 3.10 -2.99
CA PHE A 169 -10.34 3.67 -1.75
C PHE A 169 -9.18 4.63 -2.05
N ILE A 170 -8.31 4.30 -3.02
CA ILE A 170 -7.17 5.14 -3.40
C ILE A 170 -7.63 6.43 -4.08
N ASP A 171 -8.50 6.32 -5.09
CA ASP A 171 -9.00 7.45 -5.86
C ASP A 171 -9.77 8.44 -4.98
N LEU A 172 -10.49 7.91 -3.98
CA LEU A 172 -11.20 8.70 -2.97
C LEU A 172 -10.31 9.14 -1.81
N LYS A 173 -9.02 8.80 -1.80
CA LYS A 173 -8.04 9.16 -0.75
C LYS A 173 -8.41 8.64 0.65
N LEU A 174 -9.07 7.48 0.71
CA LEU A 174 -9.53 6.78 1.92
C LEU A 174 -8.67 5.54 2.26
N TYR A 175 -7.55 5.34 1.57
CA TYR A 175 -6.73 4.14 1.64
C TYR A 175 -5.81 4.03 2.87
N TRP A 176 -5.74 5.06 3.71
CA TRP A 176 -4.89 5.06 4.90
C TRP A 176 -5.71 4.70 6.14
N ILE A 177 -5.54 3.47 6.65
CA ILE A 177 -5.95 3.16 8.02
C ILE A 177 -4.89 3.74 8.96
N THR A 178 -5.30 4.70 9.79
CA THR A 178 -4.43 5.29 10.82
C THR A 178 -4.74 4.72 12.20
N GLU A 179 -3.77 4.79 13.11
CA GLU A 179 -3.98 4.45 14.53
C GLU A 179 -5.13 5.25 15.17
N SER A 180 -5.40 6.48 14.70
CA SER A 180 -6.54 7.26 15.18
C SER A 180 -7.87 6.64 14.76
N MET A 181 -8.00 6.20 13.50
CA MET A 181 -9.22 5.52 13.03
C MET A 181 -9.45 4.18 13.74
N ILE A 182 -8.37 3.44 14.00
CA ILE A 182 -8.42 2.22 14.79
C ILE A 182 -8.96 2.52 16.21
N ARG A 183 -8.43 3.54 16.88
CA ARG A 183 -8.92 3.94 18.22
C ARG A 183 -10.37 4.39 18.21
N LEU A 184 -10.79 5.14 17.19
CA LEU A 184 -12.18 5.58 17.04
C LEU A 184 -13.13 4.38 16.88
N ASN A 185 -12.77 3.41 16.03
CA ASN A 185 -13.54 2.17 15.91
C ASN A 185 -13.59 1.39 17.24
N ASP A 186 -12.46 1.26 17.94
CA ASP A 186 -12.40 0.55 19.22
C ASP A 186 -13.28 1.25 20.29
N SER A 187 -13.35 2.58 20.29
CA SER A 187 -14.25 3.37 21.14
C SER A 187 -15.72 3.23 20.73
N HIS A 188 -16.00 3.24 19.42
CA HIS A 188 -17.34 3.06 18.87
C HIS A 188 -17.96 1.70 19.28
N ILE A 189 -17.16 0.63 19.24
CA ILE A 189 -17.57 -0.71 19.68
C ILE A 189 -17.93 -0.68 21.18
N LYS A 190 -17.05 -0.13 22.02
CA LYS A 190 -17.28 -0.05 23.48
C LYS A 190 -18.53 0.73 23.87
N ASN A 191 -18.87 1.78 23.13
CA ASN A 191 -20.06 2.59 23.41
C ASN A 191 -21.38 1.90 23.05
N LYS A 192 -21.34 0.78 22.32
CA LYS A 192 -22.53 -0.02 21.93
C LYS A 192 -22.79 -1.22 22.85
N GLU A 193 -21.88 -1.54 23.76
CA GLU A 193 -21.99 -2.60 24.78
C GLU A 193 -22.60 -2.09 26.09
#